data_AF-A0A1C7N1B8-F1
#
_entry.id   AF-A0A1C7N1B8-F1
#
_cell.length_a   1.000
_cell.length_b   1.000
_cell.length_c   1.000
_cell.angle_alpha   90.00
_cell.angle_beta   90.00
_cell.angle_gamma   90.00
#
_symmetry.space_group_name_H-M   'P 1'
#
loop_
_entity.id
_entity.type
_entity.pdbx_description
1 polymer ?
#
loop_
_entity_poly.entity_id
_entity_poly.type
_entity_poly.pdbx_seq_one_letter_code
_entity_poly.pdbx_strand_id
1 'polypeptide(L)'
;MITRGTTTKKSRILPAWLFKLIGISSLATALVGLALYWLKKRSLRYSIKNNTTTSESSQNNDVADDGWSQKILNGLKSTVRKNKKRMTISLKNTVLWNPSPDLETPIYAFRENSIQLLTRLSYLYDIYVIVHVNSREEQAGIEALLANASQGLFKELIDPRKIIYCSEEEGKVHIIRHIDPFVHIEGGWERDDGEEIVKALKPFVNKLIWLMTRRRRDSFRPENLKDTDRAVVGQNVELAESLIETSVAQQVK
;
A
#
# COMPACT_ATOMS: atom_id res chain seq x y z
N MET A 1 79.71 -34.95 -11.52
CA MET A 1 78.81 -35.37 -12.62
C MET A 1 77.55 -34.51 -12.52
N ILE A 2 77.39 -33.50 -13.38
CA ILE A 2 76.38 -32.44 -13.25
C ILE A 2 75.30 -32.67 -14.31
N THR A 3 74.07 -32.95 -13.89
CA THR A 3 72.91 -33.12 -14.79
C THR A 3 72.07 -31.84 -14.82
N ARG A 4 72.00 -31.20 -16.00
CA ARG A 4 71.13 -30.05 -16.31
C ARG A 4 69.70 -30.53 -16.59
N GLY A 5 68.72 -30.00 -15.87
CA GLY A 5 67.30 -30.16 -16.17
C GLY A 5 66.79 -29.03 -17.08
N THR A 6 66.12 -29.37 -18.17
CA THR A 6 65.45 -28.43 -19.08
C THR A 6 63.96 -28.36 -18.77
N THR A 7 63.44 -27.14 -18.57
CA THR A 7 62.00 -26.88 -18.36
C THR A 7 61.37 -26.39 -19.65
N THR A 8 60.42 -27.16 -20.20
CA THR A 8 59.59 -26.76 -21.35
C THR A 8 58.35 -26.01 -20.88
N LYS A 9 58.21 -24.74 -21.27
CA LYS A 9 57.00 -23.92 -21.03
C LYS A 9 55.90 -24.32 -22.00
N LYS A 10 54.80 -24.90 -21.48
CA LYS A 10 53.53 -25.09 -22.21
C LYS A 10 52.75 -23.77 -22.22
N SER A 11 52.56 -23.17 -23.39
CA SER A 11 51.62 -22.06 -23.59
C SER A 11 50.18 -22.59 -23.57
N ARG A 12 49.35 -22.02 -22.70
CA ARG A 12 47.92 -22.33 -22.62
C ARG A 12 47.19 -21.53 -23.70
N ILE A 13 46.97 -22.15 -24.85
CA ILE A 13 46.10 -21.60 -25.89
C ILE A 13 44.66 -21.79 -25.41
N LEU A 14 43.96 -20.67 -25.25
CA LEU A 14 42.56 -20.67 -24.82
C LEU A 14 41.68 -21.37 -25.88
N PRO A 15 40.68 -22.14 -25.45
CA PRO A 15 39.90 -22.96 -26.35
C PRO A 15 38.96 -22.12 -27.22
N ALA A 16 38.88 -22.47 -28.50
CA ALA A 16 38.20 -21.69 -29.55
C ALA A 16 36.68 -21.45 -29.31
N TRP A 17 36.04 -22.20 -28.40
CA TRP A 17 34.63 -22.01 -28.05
C TRP A 17 34.39 -20.72 -27.24
N LEU A 18 35.41 -20.21 -26.54
CA LEU A 18 35.30 -18.98 -25.76
C LEU A 18 35.05 -17.75 -26.65
N PHE A 19 35.65 -17.73 -27.85
CA PHE A 19 35.45 -16.64 -28.82
C PHE A 19 34.06 -16.65 -29.45
N LYS A 20 33.37 -17.81 -29.50
CA LYS A 20 31.99 -17.88 -30.00
C LYS A 20 30.97 -17.26 -29.03
N LEU A 21 31.25 -17.24 -27.72
CA LEU A 21 30.38 -16.60 -26.73
C LEU A 21 30.44 -15.07 -26.78
N ILE A 22 31.61 -14.49 -27.05
CA ILE A 22 31.79 -13.03 -27.15
C ILE A 22 31.04 -12.44 -28.35
N GLY A 23 30.92 -13.21 -29.45
CA GLY A 23 30.18 -12.76 -30.64
C GLY A 23 28.67 -12.63 -30.39
N ILE A 24 28.08 -13.49 -29.56
CA ILE A 24 26.62 -13.52 -29.34
C ILE A 24 26.17 -12.39 -28.39
N SER A 25 26.99 -12.03 -27.40
CA SER A 25 26.68 -10.92 -26.48
C SER A 25 26.59 -9.57 -27.19
N SER A 26 27.46 -9.33 -28.18
CA SER A 26 27.47 -8.09 -28.98
C SER A 26 26.18 -7.93 -29.79
N LEU A 27 25.72 -9.00 -30.45
CA LEU A 27 24.51 -9.00 -31.26
C LEU A 27 23.25 -8.76 -30.40
N ALA A 28 23.16 -9.40 -29.24
CA ALA A 28 22.04 -9.21 -28.32
C ALA A 28 21.93 -7.76 -27.83
N THR A 29 23.05 -7.13 -27.47
CA THR A 29 23.06 -5.71 -27.06
C THR A 29 22.62 -4.77 -28.18
N ALA A 30 23.01 -5.04 -29.43
CA ALA A 30 22.59 -4.24 -30.58
C ALA A 30 21.08 -4.35 -30.85
N LEU A 31 20.51 -5.55 -30.74
CA LEU A 31 19.08 -5.78 -30.94
C LEU A 31 18.23 -5.11 -29.85
N VAL A 32 18.65 -5.18 -28.58
CA VAL A 32 17.98 -4.47 -27.48
C VAL A 32 18.06 -2.96 -27.68
N GLY A 33 19.21 -2.42 -28.09
CA GLY A 33 19.37 -1.00 -28.40
C GLY A 33 18.46 -0.54 -29.54
N LEU A 34 18.32 -1.34 -30.60
CA LEU A 34 17.48 -1.04 -31.75
C LEU A 34 15.98 -1.10 -31.40
N ALA A 35 15.56 -2.04 -30.54
CA ALA A 35 14.20 -2.12 -30.03
C ALA A 35 13.83 -0.90 -29.16
N LEU A 36 14.72 -0.49 -28.26
CA LEU A 36 14.52 0.71 -27.43
C LEU A 36 14.48 1.99 -28.28
N TYR A 37 15.32 2.09 -29.31
CA TYR A 37 15.31 3.21 -30.25
C TYR A 37 13.97 3.31 -31.00
N TRP A 38 13.43 2.19 -31.47
CA TRP A 38 12.14 2.15 -32.17
C TRP A 38 10.96 2.51 -31.26
N LEU A 39 10.96 2.05 -30.00
CA LEU A 39 9.95 2.42 -29.00
C LEU A 39 9.98 3.92 -28.70
N LYS A 40 11.18 4.50 -28.52
CA LYS A 40 11.34 5.95 -28.30
C LYS A 40 10.86 6.78 -29.49
N LYS A 41 11.16 6.33 -30.72
CA LYS A 41 10.76 7.04 -31.96
C LYS A 41 9.25 7.01 -32.20
N ARG A 42 8.52 5.97 -31.77
CA ARG A 42 7.06 5.91 -31.85
C ARG A 42 6.35 6.82 -30.84
N SER A 43 6.96 7.15 -29.70
CA SER A 43 6.33 7.99 -28.66
C SER A 43 6.24 9.49 -29.01
N LEU A 44 6.92 9.96 -30.07
CA LEU A 44 7.00 11.39 -30.41
C LEU A 44 5.89 11.92 -31.34
N ARG A 45 4.88 11.10 -31.70
CA ARG A 45 3.80 11.51 -32.64
C ARG A 45 2.40 11.68 -32.04
N TYR A 46 2.24 11.60 -30.73
CA TYR A 46 0.97 11.96 -30.07
C TYR A 46 1.18 13.14 -29.12
N SER A 47 1.32 14.34 -29.72
CA SER A 47 1.06 15.60 -29.02
C SER A 47 -0.26 16.15 -29.56
N ILE A 48 -1.35 15.69 -28.94
CA ILE A 48 -2.69 16.26 -29.14
C ILE A 48 -2.66 17.67 -28.55
N LYS A 49 -2.88 18.66 -29.41
CA LYS A 49 -3.20 20.04 -29.04
C LYS A 49 -4.49 20.04 -28.23
N ASN A 50 -4.49 20.63 -27.04
CA ASN A 50 -5.69 21.25 -26.46
C ASN A 50 -5.31 22.63 -25.93
N ASN A 51 -5.94 23.64 -26.52
CA ASN A 51 -5.92 25.03 -26.08
C ASN A 51 -6.69 25.16 -24.77
N THR A 52 -6.16 25.89 -23.80
CA THR A 52 -6.99 26.65 -22.85
C THR A 52 -6.23 27.91 -22.46
N THR A 53 -6.67 29.03 -23.02
CA THR A 53 -6.40 30.39 -22.58
C THR A 53 -6.96 30.61 -21.18
N THR A 54 -6.10 30.97 -20.23
CA THR A 54 -6.46 31.87 -19.15
C THR A 54 -5.19 32.58 -18.67
N SER A 55 -5.21 33.89 -18.82
CA SER A 55 -4.27 34.85 -18.27
C SER A 55 -4.24 34.75 -16.75
N GLU A 56 -3.07 34.82 -16.13
CA GLU A 56 -2.76 35.83 -15.10
C GLU A 56 -1.30 35.73 -14.61
N SER A 57 -0.74 36.92 -14.47
CA SER A 57 0.52 37.41 -13.88
C SER A 57 1.46 36.48 -13.10
N SER A 58 2.71 36.59 -13.53
CA SER A 58 3.98 36.28 -12.88
C SER A 58 4.11 36.67 -11.40
N GLN A 59 4.77 35.81 -10.61
CA GLN A 59 5.90 36.22 -9.77
C GLN A 59 6.85 35.04 -9.54
N ASN A 60 8.10 35.25 -9.95
CA ASN A 60 9.22 34.31 -9.85
C ASN A 60 9.63 34.11 -8.39
N ASN A 61 9.89 32.86 -8.02
CA ASN A 61 10.94 32.50 -7.09
C ASN A 61 11.62 31.26 -7.64
N ASP A 62 12.76 31.48 -8.29
CA ASP A 62 13.68 30.44 -8.74
C ASP A 62 14.34 29.78 -7.51
N VAL A 63 13.84 28.61 -7.15
CA VAL A 63 14.62 27.60 -6.41
C VAL A 63 14.88 26.49 -7.41
N ALA A 64 16.07 26.53 -8.00
CA ALA A 64 16.61 25.44 -8.78
C ALA A 64 16.94 24.29 -7.82
N ASP A 65 16.01 23.36 -7.65
CA ASP A 65 16.32 22.08 -7.01
C ASP A 65 15.47 20.93 -7.59
N ASP A 66 16.17 19.91 -8.10
CA ASP A 66 15.72 18.53 -8.30
C ASP A 66 14.51 18.20 -9.20
N GLY A 67 14.46 18.81 -10.39
CA GLY A 67 13.48 18.46 -11.44
C GLY A 67 13.63 17.07 -12.10
N TRP A 68 14.70 16.32 -11.84
CA TRP A 68 14.90 14.97 -12.40
C TRP A 68 14.35 13.84 -11.51
N SER A 69 14.44 13.98 -10.18
CA SER A 69 13.93 12.98 -9.23
C SER A 69 12.39 12.97 -9.18
N GLN A 70 11.76 14.15 -9.24
CA GLN A 70 10.31 14.32 -9.30
C GLN A 70 9.69 13.71 -10.56
N LYS A 71 10.36 13.81 -11.72
CA LYS A 71 9.84 13.26 -12.99
C LYS A 71 9.91 11.72 -13.03
N ILE A 72 10.92 11.12 -12.41
CA ILE A 72 11.03 9.66 -12.28
C ILE A 72 10.03 9.13 -11.25
N LEU A 73 9.85 9.80 -10.11
CA LEU A 73 8.82 9.47 -9.12
C LEU A 73 7.41 9.63 -9.69
N ASN A 74 7.14 10.66 -10.48
CA ASN A 74 5.84 10.87 -11.11
C ASN A 74 5.58 9.87 -12.26
N GLY A 75 6.62 9.47 -13.00
CA GLY A 75 6.55 8.40 -14.01
C GLY A 75 6.25 7.02 -13.42
N LEU A 76 6.90 6.66 -12.29
CA LEU A 76 6.63 5.44 -11.52
C LEU A 76 5.26 5.49 -10.83
N LYS A 77 4.84 6.63 -10.26
CA LYS A 77 3.49 6.83 -9.72
C LYS A 77 2.40 6.58 -10.78
N SER A 78 2.63 6.97 -12.03
CA SER A 78 1.62 6.78 -13.09
C SER A 78 1.47 5.33 -13.58
N THR A 79 2.55 4.55 -13.55
CA THR A 79 2.57 3.16 -14.04
C THR A 79 2.21 2.15 -12.94
N VAL A 80 2.63 2.40 -11.69
CA VAL A 80 2.27 1.59 -10.51
C VAL A 80 0.80 1.75 -10.14
N ARG A 81 0.19 2.93 -10.37
CA ARG A 81 -1.23 3.16 -10.07
C ARG A 81 -2.20 2.25 -10.82
N LYS A 82 -1.82 1.66 -11.96
CA LYS A 82 -2.76 0.88 -12.79
C LYS A 82 -3.02 -0.55 -12.28
N ASN A 83 -2.17 -1.11 -11.41
CA ASN A 83 -2.30 -2.50 -10.93
C ASN A 83 -2.22 -2.62 -9.40
N LYS A 84 -2.56 -1.57 -8.64
CA LYS A 84 -2.56 -1.67 -7.18
C LYS A 84 -3.67 -2.62 -6.73
N LYS A 85 -3.33 -3.49 -5.78
CA LYS A 85 -4.33 -4.31 -5.10
C LYS A 85 -5.25 -3.40 -4.28
N ARG A 86 -6.55 -3.68 -4.30
CA ARG A 86 -7.52 -2.96 -3.46
C ARG A 86 -7.31 -3.33 -2.00
N MET A 87 -7.36 -2.34 -1.13
CA MET A 87 -7.33 -2.51 0.32
C MET A 87 -8.51 -1.74 0.90
N THR A 88 -9.21 -2.33 1.86
CA THR A 88 -10.18 -1.62 2.68
C THR A 88 -9.67 -1.54 4.12
N ILE A 89 -9.93 -0.42 4.78
CA ILE A 89 -9.56 -0.21 6.18
C ILE A 89 -10.71 0.42 6.94
N SER A 90 -11.11 -0.21 8.03
CA SER A 90 -12.07 0.36 8.97
C SER A 90 -11.39 1.47 9.76
N LEU A 91 -11.97 2.67 9.78
CA LEU A 91 -11.28 3.85 10.31
C LEU A 91 -11.21 3.86 11.84
N LYS A 92 -12.35 3.63 12.50
CA LYS A 92 -12.46 3.56 13.96
C LYS A 92 -11.65 2.36 14.49
N ASN A 93 -11.09 2.53 15.68
CA ASN A 93 -10.22 1.58 16.40
C ASN A 93 -8.94 1.11 15.68
N THR A 94 -8.80 1.35 14.38
CA THR A 94 -7.61 1.03 13.56
C THR A 94 -6.70 2.23 13.36
N VAL A 95 -7.24 3.32 12.80
CA VAL A 95 -6.53 4.56 12.48
C VAL A 95 -6.87 5.63 13.51
N LEU A 96 -8.15 5.70 13.87
CA LEU A 96 -8.65 6.55 14.92
C LEU A 96 -8.83 5.76 16.21
N TRP A 97 -8.78 6.46 17.33
CA TRP A 97 -9.15 5.96 18.65
C TRP A 97 -9.94 7.04 19.39
N ASN A 98 -10.74 6.64 20.37
CA ASN A 98 -11.44 7.55 21.28
C ASN A 98 -10.65 7.69 22.58
N PRO A 99 -9.90 8.79 22.81
CA PRO A 99 -9.34 9.15 24.11
C PRO A 99 -10.36 9.38 25.22
N SER A 100 -11.60 9.73 24.88
CA SER A 100 -12.64 9.96 25.89
C SER A 100 -13.08 8.63 26.51
N PRO A 101 -13.26 8.56 27.85
CA PRO A 101 -13.91 7.42 28.49
C PRO A 101 -15.42 7.39 28.20
N ASP A 102 -15.99 8.51 27.76
CA ASP A 102 -17.40 8.58 27.37
C ASP A 102 -17.59 8.05 25.95
N LEU A 103 -18.50 7.09 25.82
CA LEU A 103 -18.87 6.46 24.55
C LEU A 103 -20.07 7.15 23.89
N GLU A 104 -20.86 7.90 24.66
CA GLU A 104 -22.02 8.63 24.12
C GLU A 104 -21.59 9.91 23.41
N THR A 105 -20.46 10.49 23.83
CA THR A 105 -19.83 11.65 23.18
C THR A 105 -18.37 11.36 22.80
N PRO A 106 -18.15 10.50 21.79
CA PRO A 106 -16.79 10.10 21.43
C PRO A 106 -15.99 11.27 20.86
N ILE A 107 -14.75 11.40 21.32
CA ILE A 107 -13.78 12.38 20.79
C ILE A 107 -12.74 11.59 20.03
N TYR A 108 -12.71 11.70 18.70
CA TYR A 108 -11.76 10.94 17.90
C TYR A 108 -10.40 11.64 17.77
N ALA A 109 -9.34 10.85 17.87
CA ALA A 109 -7.97 11.27 17.58
C ALA A 109 -7.26 10.21 16.72
N PHE A 110 -6.24 10.62 15.97
CA PHE A 110 -5.40 9.67 15.25
C PHE A 110 -4.54 8.86 16.21
N ARG A 111 -4.40 7.56 15.92
CA ARG A 111 -3.35 6.74 16.53
C ARG A 111 -2.00 7.21 16.04
N GLU A 112 -0.99 7.08 16.89
CA GLU A 112 0.38 7.46 16.56
C GLU A 112 0.86 6.76 15.27
N ASN A 113 1.55 7.51 14.40
CA ASN A 113 2.15 7.04 13.14
C ASN A 113 1.17 6.43 12.11
N SER A 114 -0.13 6.37 12.39
CA SER A 114 -1.15 5.77 11.51
C SER A 114 -1.26 6.50 10.16
N ILE A 115 -1.25 7.83 10.16
CA ILE A 115 -1.30 8.65 8.95
C ILE A 115 -0.06 8.39 8.09
N GLN A 116 1.14 8.38 8.70
CA GLN A 116 2.39 8.13 7.98
C GLN A 116 2.41 6.72 7.38
N LEU A 117 1.91 5.73 8.11
CA LEU A 117 1.80 4.37 7.62
C LEU A 117 0.80 4.26 6.46
N LEU A 118 -0.39 4.85 6.58
CA LEU A 118 -1.36 4.94 5.49
C LEU A 118 -0.80 5.64 4.25
N THR A 119 0.01 6.68 4.46
CA THR A 119 0.72 7.39 3.40
C THR A 119 1.61 6.42 2.63
N ARG A 120 2.38 5.59 3.33
CA ARG A 120 3.27 4.64 2.68
C ARG A 120 2.50 3.50 2.00
N LEU A 121 1.46 2.99 2.65
CA LEU A 121 0.60 1.94 2.10
C LEU A 121 -0.14 2.40 0.83
N SER A 122 -0.50 3.69 0.73
CA SER A 122 -1.17 4.23 -0.46
C SER A 122 -0.29 4.16 -1.71
N TYR A 123 1.03 3.99 -1.59
CA TYR A 123 1.91 3.73 -2.74
C TYR A 123 1.75 2.31 -3.29
N LEU A 124 1.38 1.33 -2.46
CA LEU A 124 1.25 -0.08 -2.82
C LEU A 124 -0.19 -0.51 -3.09
N TYR A 125 -1.14 0.08 -2.37
CA TYR A 125 -2.55 -0.30 -2.39
C TYR A 125 -3.44 0.81 -2.94
N ASP A 126 -4.56 0.41 -3.51
CA ASP A 126 -5.69 1.30 -3.73
C ASP A 126 -6.60 1.26 -2.50
N ILE A 127 -6.53 2.28 -1.64
CA ILE A 127 -7.11 2.26 -0.31
C ILE A 127 -8.52 2.86 -0.31
N TYR A 128 -9.45 2.11 0.26
CA TYR A 128 -10.81 2.53 0.61
C TYR A 128 -10.92 2.59 2.14
N VAL A 129 -11.38 3.72 2.65
CA VAL A 129 -11.58 3.93 4.09
C VAL A 129 -13.05 3.77 4.38
N ILE A 130 -13.38 2.86 5.29
CA ILE A 130 -14.76 2.60 5.69
C ILE A 130 -14.96 3.15 7.10
N VAL A 131 -15.96 4.01 7.26
CA VAL A 131 -16.26 4.68 8.52
C VAL A 131 -17.64 4.27 8.98
N HIS A 132 -17.73 3.60 10.13
CA HIS A 132 -19.00 3.32 10.76
C HIS A 132 -19.43 4.54 11.59
N VAL A 133 -20.59 5.12 11.32
CA VAL A 133 -21.11 6.31 12.01
C VAL A 133 -22.55 6.10 12.45
N ASN A 134 -22.85 6.50 13.68
CA ASN A 134 -24.17 6.35 14.28
C ASN A 134 -25.00 7.64 14.17
N SER A 135 -24.37 8.79 13.91
CA SER A 135 -25.04 10.08 13.80
C SER A 135 -24.37 11.01 12.78
N ARG A 136 -25.11 12.05 12.36
CA ARG A 136 -24.57 13.07 11.44
C ARG A 136 -23.55 13.97 12.12
N GLU A 137 -23.73 14.21 13.42
CA GLU A 137 -22.84 15.01 14.25
C GLU A 137 -21.48 14.31 14.37
N GLU A 138 -21.49 13.00 14.59
CA GLU A 138 -20.29 12.19 14.58
C GLU A 138 -19.60 12.22 13.21
N GLN A 139 -20.36 12.01 12.14
CA GLN A 139 -19.82 12.07 10.78
C GLN A 139 -19.14 13.42 10.53
N ALA A 140 -19.79 14.53 10.89
CA ALA A 140 -19.23 15.88 10.75
C ALA A 140 -17.95 16.05 11.59
N GLY A 141 -17.90 15.49 12.80
CA GLY A 141 -16.71 15.50 13.65
C GLY A 141 -15.53 14.74 13.02
N ILE A 142 -15.79 13.56 12.47
CA ILE A 142 -14.77 12.77 11.75
C ILE A 142 -14.33 13.49 10.47
N GLU A 143 -15.26 14.06 9.70
CA GLU A 143 -14.96 14.85 8.50
C GLU A 143 -14.07 16.04 8.82
N ALA A 144 -14.37 16.78 9.90
CA ALA A 144 -13.56 17.90 10.36
C ALA A 144 -12.15 17.44 10.80
N LEU A 145 -12.06 16.31 11.52
CA LEU A 145 -10.78 15.73 11.93
C LEU A 145 -9.93 15.31 10.73
N LEU A 146 -10.54 14.62 9.76
CA LEU A 146 -9.89 14.21 8.52
C LEU A 146 -9.48 15.45 7.72
N ALA A 147 -10.34 16.47 7.60
CA ALA A 147 -10.04 17.72 6.92
C ALA A 147 -8.84 18.47 7.55
N ASN A 148 -8.77 18.54 8.87
CA ASN A 148 -7.68 19.19 9.59
C ASN A 148 -6.35 18.44 9.45
N ALA A 149 -6.37 17.11 9.55
CA ALA A 149 -5.21 16.28 9.24
C ALA A 149 -4.83 16.30 7.74
N SER A 150 -5.77 16.71 6.88
CA SER A 150 -5.61 16.76 5.43
C SER A 150 -5.00 18.05 4.88
N GLN A 151 -4.60 19.01 5.72
CA GLN A 151 -3.90 20.24 5.28
C GLN A 151 -2.51 20.00 4.63
N GLY A 152 -2.17 18.75 4.31
CA GLY A 152 -1.13 18.41 3.34
C GLY A 152 -1.04 16.91 3.04
N LEU A 153 -1.25 16.05 4.03
CA LEU A 153 -1.07 14.60 3.88
C LEU A 153 -2.35 13.91 3.40
N PHE A 154 -3.45 13.92 4.16
CA PHE A 154 -4.57 13.01 3.87
C PHE A 154 -5.26 13.26 2.51
N LYS A 155 -5.40 14.53 2.07
CA LYS A 155 -6.10 14.90 0.83
C LYS A 155 -5.33 14.50 -0.44
N GLU A 156 -4.00 14.47 -0.37
CA GLU A 156 -3.17 13.99 -1.48
C GLU A 156 -3.04 12.46 -1.52
N LEU A 157 -3.31 11.80 -0.39
CA LEU A 157 -3.07 10.37 -0.20
C LEU A 157 -4.30 9.52 -0.44
N ILE A 158 -5.46 9.95 0.04
CA ILE A 158 -6.72 9.20 -0.06
C ILE A 158 -7.73 10.08 -0.78
N ASP A 159 -8.23 9.57 -1.91
CA ASP A 159 -9.32 10.21 -2.65
C ASP A 159 -10.55 10.30 -1.72
N PRO A 160 -11.11 11.49 -1.47
CA PRO A 160 -12.31 11.64 -0.63
C PRO A 160 -13.49 10.76 -1.09
N ARG A 161 -13.55 10.42 -2.39
CA ARG A 161 -14.58 9.51 -2.95
C ARG A 161 -14.42 8.06 -2.51
N LYS A 162 -13.29 7.72 -1.88
CA LYS A 162 -12.98 6.38 -1.34
C LYS A 162 -13.13 6.32 0.17
N ILE A 163 -13.65 7.39 0.79
CA ILE A 163 -14.09 7.42 2.17
C ILE A 163 -15.59 7.14 2.15
N ILE A 164 -15.98 5.99 2.70
CA ILE A 164 -17.36 5.50 2.65
C ILE A 164 -17.90 5.45 4.07
N TYR A 165 -18.97 6.17 4.31
CA TYR A 165 -19.69 6.16 5.58
C TYR A 165 -20.79 5.10 5.53
N CYS A 166 -20.95 4.37 6.62
CA CYS A 166 -21.97 3.35 6.81
C CYS A 166 -22.52 3.43 8.24
N SER A 167 -23.80 3.14 8.42
CA SER A 167 -24.46 3.17 9.74
C SER A 167 -24.76 1.78 10.30
N GLU A 168 -24.67 0.75 9.46
CA GLU A 168 -25.02 -0.62 9.82
C GLU A 168 -23.85 -1.55 9.57
N GLU A 169 -23.68 -2.53 10.45
CA GLU A 169 -22.64 -3.55 10.34
C GLU A 169 -22.82 -4.41 9.08
N GLU A 170 -24.04 -4.88 8.81
CA GLU A 170 -24.34 -5.68 7.61
C GLU A 170 -24.07 -4.88 6.32
N GLY A 171 -24.45 -3.60 6.32
CA GLY A 171 -24.15 -2.68 5.23
C GLY A 171 -22.64 -2.52 5.01
N LYS A 172 -21.86 -2.41 6.08
CA LYS A 172 -20.40 -2.35 6.04
C LYS A 172 -19.81 -3.60 5.39
N VAL A 173 -20.24 -4.79 5.83
CA VAL A 173 -19.82 -6.08 5.24
C VAL A 173 -20.17 -6.13 3.75
N HIS A 174 -21.39 -5.72 3.36
CA HIS A 174 -21.83 -5.73 1.97
C HIS A 174 -20.98 -4.82 1.08
N ILE A 175 -20.70 -3.60 1.54
CA ILE A 175 -19.84 -2.64 0.85
C ILE A 175 -18.43 -3.20 0.67
N ILE A 176 -17.84 -3.77 1.73
CA ILE A 176 -16.48 -4.33 1.66
C ILE A 176 -16.44 -5.48 0.64
N ARG A 177 -17.44 -6.37 0.65
CA ARG A 177 -17.55 -7.44 -0.36
C ARG A 177 -17.67 -6.90 -1.78
N HIS A 178 -18.41 -5.81 -1.98
CA HIS A 178 -18.58 -5.20 -3.30
C HIS A 178 -17.31 -4.51 -3.80
N ILE A 179 -16.52 -3.93 -2.90
CA ILE A 179 -15.20 -3.35 -3.24
C ILE A 179 -14.22 -4.44 -3.69
N ASP A 180 -14.40 -5.68 -3.22
CA ASP A 180 -13.55 -6.83 -3.50
C ASP A 180 -12.06 -6.55 -3.18
N PRO A 181 -11.73 -6.25 -1.91
CA PRO A 181 -10.37 -5.93 -1.52
C PRO A 181 -9.52 -7.20 -1.41
N PHE A 182 -8.24 -7.10 -1.78
CA PHE A 182 -7.26 -8.14 -1.51
C PHE A 182 -6.91 -8.19 -0.01
N VAL A 183 -6.89 -7.04 0.67
CA VAL A 183 -6.69 -6.94 2.12
C VAL A 183 -7.81 -6.12 2.74
N HIS A 184 -8.40 -6.62 3.82
CA HIS A 184 -9.25 -5.84 4.69
C HIS A 184 -8.64 -5.76 6.10
N ILE A 185 -8.66 -4.57 6.70
CA ILE A 185 -8.20 -4.33 8.07
C ILE A 185 -9.40 -3.88 8.90
N GLU A 186 -9.75 -4.66 9.92
CA GLU A 186 -10.87 -4.43 10.83
C GLU A 186 -10.37 -4.21 12.25
N GLY A 187 -10.93 -3.22 12.95
CA GLY A 187 -10.61 -2.95 14.35
C GLY A 187 -11.84 -2.85 15.26
N GLY A 188 -13.03 -3.11 14.71
CA GLY A 188 -14.31 -2.87 15.36
C GLY A 188 -14.65 -1.39 15.45
N TRP A 189 -15.64 -1.08 16.28
CA TRP A 189 -16.03 0.30 16.60
C TRP A 189 -16.60 0.34 18.02
N GLU A 190 -16.21 1.34 18.81
CA GLU A 190 -16.73 1.58 20.16
C GLU A 190 -16.69 0.32 21.06
N ARG A 191 -17.84 -0.36 21.25
CA ARG A 191 -18.00 -1.55 22.09
C ARG A 191 -17.80 -2.86 21.33
N ASP A 192 -17.77 -2.81 20.00
CA ASP A 192 -17.60 -3.95 19.13
C ASP A 192 -16.11 -4.13 18.76
N ASP A 193 -15.64 -5.37 18.79
CA ASP A 193 -14.25 -5.70 18.45
C ASP A 193 -14.07 -6.08 16.98
N GLY A 194 -15.14 -6.14 16.19
CA GLY A 194 -15.16 -6.45 14.76
C GLY A 194 -15.24 -7.94 14.44
N GLU A 195 -15.46 -8.81 15.42
CA GLU A 195 -15.46 -10.27 15.23
C GLU A 195 -16.45 -10.73 14.16
N GLU A 196 -17.70 -10.26 14.22
CA GLU A 196 -18.76 -10.69 13.29
C GLU A 196 -18.49 -10.22 11.86
N ILE A 197 -17.94 -9.01 11.69
CA ILE A 197 -17.44 -8.51 10.40
C ILE A 197 -16.35 -9.44 9.86
N VAL A 198 -15.36 -9.80 10.69
CA VAL A 198 -14.25 -10.66 10.27
C VAL A 198 -14.75 -12.05 9.89
N LYS A 199 -15.67 -12.64 10.66
CA LYS A 199 -16.34 -13.90 10.34
C LYS A 199 -17.04 -13.82 8.98
N ALA A 200 -17.82 -12.78 8.76
CA ALA A 200 -18.61 -12.61 7.54
C ALA A 200 -17.75 -12.35 6.29
N LEU A 201 -16.61 -11.67 6.44
CA LEU A 201 -15.69 -11.36 5.34
C LEU A 201 -14.68 -12.46 5.03
N LYS A 202 -14.43 -13.37 5.97
CA LYS A 202 -13.44 -14.47 5.84
C LYS A 202 -13.54 -15.28 4.55
N PRO A 203 -14.73 -15.64 4.03
CA PRO A 203 -14.83 -16.38 2.79
C PRO A 203 -14.50 -15.56 1.53
N PHE A 204 -14.50 -14.23 1.63
CA PHE A 204 -14.47 -13.33 0.47
C PHE A 204 -13.15 -12.57 0.34
N VAL A 205 -12.43 -12.36 1.44
CA VAL A 205 -11.21 -11.53 1.45
C VAL A 205 -9.97 -12.42 1.56
N ASN A 206 -9.01 -12.25 0.64
CA ASN A 206 -7.78 -13.06 0.60
C ASN A 206 -6.92 -12.91 1.86
N LYS A 207 -6.94 -11.72 2.47
CA LYS A 207 -6.24 -11.43 3.71
C LYS A 207 -7.04 -10.50 4.60
N LEU A 208 -7.36 -10.97 5.79
CA LEU A 208 -7.97 -10.19 6.86
C LEU A 208 -6.94 -9.91 7.93
N ILE A 209 -6.90 -8.67 8.37
CA ILE A 209 -6.12 -8.25 9.52
C ILE A 209 -7.12 -7.77 10.56
N TRP A 210 -7.18 -8.48 11.68
CA TRP A 210 -8.06 -8.16 12.78
C TRP A 210 -7.26 -7.53 13.91
N LEU A 211 -7.48 -6.24 14.12
CA LEU A 211 -6.89 -5.46 15.19
C LEU A 211 -7.76 -5.60 16.44
N MET A 212 -7.18 -6.17 17.50
CA MET A 212 -7.89 -6.44 18.74
C MET A 212 -7.03 -6.08 19.94
N THR A 213 -7.67 -5.86 21.09
CA THR A 213 -6.93 -5.61 22.32
C THR A 213 -6.06 -6.81 22.71
N ARG A 214 -4.95 -6.56 23.40
CA ARG A 214 -4.06 -7.61 23.92
C ARG A 214 -4.80 -8.69 24.70
N ARG A 215 -5.76 -8.27 25.54
CA ARG A 215 -6.60 -9.19 26.35
C ARG A 215 -7.41 -10.13 25.46
N ARG A 216 -8.05 -9.62 24.41
CA ARG A 216 -8.82 -10.44 23.47
C ARG A 216 -7.89 -11.34 22.65
N ARG A 217 -6.74 -10.84 22.19
CA ARG A 217 -5.76 -11.67 21.49
C ARG A 217 -5.26 -12.85 22.33
N ASP A 218 -5.06 -12.63 23.63
CA ASP A 218 -4.62 -13.69 24.54
C ASP A 218 -5.68 -14.80 24.72
N SER A 219 -6.97 -14.54 24.44
CA SER A 219 -8.00 -15.58 24.38
C SER A 219 -7.90 -16.47 23.13
N PHE A 220 -7.20 -16.02 22.08
CA PHE A 220 -6.96 -16.81 20.87
C PHE A 220 -5.67 -17.65 20.92
N ARG A 221 -4.97 -17.67 22.07
CA ARG A 221 -3.84 -18.58 22.26
C ARG A 221 -4.33 -20.04 22.20
N PRO A 222 -3.55 -20.98 21.66
CA PRO A 222 -3.95 -22.39 21.53
C PRO A 222 -4.47 -23.01 22.85
N GLU A 223 -3.91 -22.58 23.97
CA GLU A 223 -4.27 -23.00 25.33
C GLU A 223 -5.65 -22.51 25.79
N ASN A 224 -6.10 -21.36 25.27
CA ASN A 224 -7.34 -20.67 25.69
C ASN A 224 -8.43 -20.67 24.60
N LEU A 225 -8.12 -21.24 23.43
CA LEU A 225 -8.94 -21.14 22.23
C LEU A 225 -10.24 -21.94 22.38
N LYS A 226 -11.36 -21.22 22.47
CA LYS A 226 -12.71 -21.81 22.49
C LYS A 226 -13.05 -22.40 21.12
N ASP A 227 -13.89 -23.43 21.09
CA ASP A 227 -14.32 -24.05 19.82
C ASP A 227 -15.09 -23.07 18.91
N THR A 228 -15.83 -22.13 19.49
CA THR A 228 -16.50 -21.03 18.76
C THR A 228 -15.51 -20.13 18.03
N ASP A 229 -14.35 -19.91 18.64
CA ASP A 229 -13.34 -18.93 18.21
C ASP A 229 -12.44 -19.54 17.11
N ARG A 230 -12.35 -20.87 17.04
CA ARG A 230 -11.65 -21.62 15.97
C ARG A 230 -12.24 -21.34 14.59
N ALA A 231 -13.55 -21.10 14.52
CA ALA A 231 -14.21 -20.80 13.25
C ALA A 231 -13.76 -19.44 12.68
N VAL A 232 -13.34 -18.51 13.54
CA VAL A 232 -12.92 -17.16 13.15
C VAL A 232 -11.48 -17.18 12.65
N VAL A 233 -10.57 -17.78 13.40
CA VAL A 233 -9.14 -17.82 13.05
C VAL A 233 -8.91 -18.77 11.87
N GLY A 234 -8.75 -18.19 10.66
CA GLY A 234 -8.43 -18.91 9.43
C GLY A 234 -7.00 -18.65 8.96
N GLN A 235 -6.56 -19.41 7.95
CA GLN A 235 -5.24 -19.20 7.32
C GLN A 235 -5.09 -17.80 6.71
N ASN A 236 -6.20 -17.16 6.36
CA ASN A 236 -6.25 -15.80 5.82
C ASN A 236 -6.47 -14.71 6.88
N VAL A 237 -6.57 -15.06 8.17
CA VAL A 237 -6.82 -14.09 9.26
C VAL A 237 -5.54 -13.89 10.07
N GLU A 238 -5.06 -12.65 10.11
CA GLU A 238 -3.94 -12.20 10.93
C GLU A 238 -4.47 -11.42 12.13
N LEU A 239 -4.01 -11.78 13.33
CA LEU A 239 -4.36 -11.06 14.57
C LEU A 239 -3.23 -10.11 14.94
N ALA A 240 -3.53 -8.84 15.22
CA ALA A 240 -2.54 -7.86 15.67
C ALA A 240 -3.12 -6.92 16.74
N GLU A 241 -2.25 -6.32 17.56
CA GLU A 241 -2.68 -5.31 18.55
C GLU A 241 -2.78 -3.92 17.93
N SER A 242 -1.92 -3.63 16.96
CA SER A 242 -1.77 -2.31 16.37
C SER A 242 -1.48 -2.40 14.87
N LEU A 243 -1.88 -1.37 14.13
CA LEU A 243 -1.69 -1.32 12.68
C LEU A 243 -0.20 -1.41 12.28
N ILE A 244 0.71 -0.85 13.10
CA ILE A 244 2.15 -0.82 12.80
C ILE A 244 2.86 -2.17 12.99
N GLU A 245 2.24 -3.11 13.72
CA GLU A 245 2.75 -4.47 13.91
C GLU A 245 2.37 -5.41 12.77
N THR A 246 1.36 -5.04 11.98
CA THR A 246 0.81 -5.88 10.93
C THR A 246 1.83 -6.20 9.84
N SER A 247 1.67 -7.35 9.21
CA SER A 247 2.51 -7.76 8.09
C SER A 247 2.40 -6.82 6.87
N VAL A 248 1.29 -6.10 6.69
CA VAL A 248 1.18 -5.06 5.66
C VAL A 248 2.02 -3.84 6.02
N ALA A 249 2.12 -3.49 7.30
CA ALA A 249 3.00 -2.42 7.73
C ALA A 249 4.48 -2.76 7.51
N GLN A 250 4.87 -4.02 7.69
CA GLN A 250 6.24 -4.48 7.42
C GLN A 250 6.66 -4.32 5.95
N GLN A 251 5.71 -4.24 5.01
CA GLN A 251 6.02 -4.05 3.58
C GLN A 251 6.52 -2.64 3.25
N VAL A 252 6.32 -1.69 4.16
CA VAL A 252 6.58 -0.26 3.93
C VAL A 252 7.42 0.38 5.05
N LYS A 253 8.00 -0.43 5.94
CA LYS A 253 8.91 0.07 6.98
C LYS A 253 10.22 0.55 6.39
#